data_AF-D2VU96-F1
#
_entry.id   AF-D2VU96-F1
#
_cell.length_a   1.000
_cell.length_b   1.000
_cell.length_c   1.000
_cell.angle_alpha   90.00
_cell.angle_beta   90.00
_cell.angle_gamma   90.00
#
_symmetry.space_group_name_H-M   'P 1'
#
loop_
_entity.id
_entity.type
_entity.pdbx_description
1 polymer ?
#
loop_
_entity_poly.entity_id
_entity_poly.type
_entity_poly.pdbx_seq_one_letter_code
_entity_poly.pdbx_strand_id
1 'polypeptide(L)'
;MTNYKKEACDFFDTSNKQIKAFDITDPLNPKQQISGFICKKDGPFGGSLVITHVNNQKLDKLQKIYGVPKLLYPYSDKKKKKRDDDEDVHDGEKEENSADNEGGEELQLSGLKYKESFKTDDKVTNFVLSNKWNGTNVLFFKYYDKNGNLFVSAKTKGSPTLTDTQYGDFYALTLEALYGSSSDRKSIDVKNPPAILKEFITRPEIQSLSCELCGKKEPHLVLYDFDIDLKPLFMQHLNGGFIEPVMNTESNQQYEFNGFEKMTEICKSRQVADFIKNEEYRKMNNLEVRYEYNHFITEGAVLYICCKPSSIHPSIESKENWPGVTNRRLYKIKPKDIEEVHWSVFGDKQKELVNIAIKKLLQREKDFSKESLIEELDIGPKEFSRFQHDLMQYARVQYNAMAKTTSSSSSKSTKKKKKK
;
A
#
# COMPACT_ATOMS: atom_id res chain seq x y z
N MET A 1 -12.28 -21.94 -24.12
CA MET A 1 -11.58 -20.92 -23.31
C MET A 1 -11.72 -19.49 -23.84
N THR A 2 -12.01 -19.27 -25.13
CA THR A 2 -12.09 -17.93 -25.72
C THR A 2 -13.15 -17.01 -25.10
N ASN A 3 -14.28 -17.56 -24.63
CA ASN A 3 -15.35 -16.73 -24.06
C ASN A 3 -15.00 -16.12 -22.69
N TYR A 4 -14.52 -16.92 -21.72
CA TYR A 4 -14.22 -16.41 -20.37
C TYR A 4 -13.12 -15.36 -20.35
N LYS A 5 -12.15 -15.48 -21.25
CA LYS A 5 -11.07 -14.50 -21.36
C LYS A 5 -11.62 -13.14 -21.79
N LYS A 6 -12.57 -13.12 -22.74
CA LYS A 6 -13.26 -11.92 -23.17
C LYS A 6 -14.09 -11.33 -22.03
N GLU A 7 -14.91 -12.14 -21.36
CA GLU A 7 -15.73 -11.70 -20.22
C GLU A 7 -14.88 -11.12 -19.08
N ALA A 8 -13.70 -11.70 -18.83
CA ALA A 8 -12.76 -11.16 -17.85
C ALA A 8 -12.16 -9.82 -18.29
N CYS A 9 -11.76 -9.68 -19.56
CA CYS A 9 -11.32 -8.40 -20.13
C CYS A 9 -12.39 -7.32 -20.04
N ASP A 10 -13.64 -7.66 -20.36
CA ASP A 10 -14.79 -6.75 -20.30
C ASP A 10 -15.04 -6.31 -18.84
N PHE A 11 -14.95 -7.22 -17.87
CA PHE A 11 -15.08 -6.86 -16.45
C PHE A 11 -13.94 -5.97 -15.95
N PHE A 12 -12.71 -6.25 -16.33
CA PHE A 12 -11.53 -5.50 -15.87
C PHE A 12 -11.30 -4.20 -16.63
N ASP A 13 -12.07 -3.94 -17.70
CA ASP A 13 -11.85 -2.85 -18.64
C ASP A 13 -10.39 -2.79 -19.14
N THR A 14 -9.95 -3.91 -19.73
CA THR A 14 -8.56 -4.10 -20.10
C THR A 14 -8.36 -5.03 -21.29
N SER A 15 -7.15 -5.03 -21.84
CA SER A 15 -6.78 -5.89 -22.97
C SER A 15 -6.34 -7.29 -22.52
N ASN A 16 -6.37 -8.24 -23.46
CA ASN A 16 -5.91 -9.61 -23.26
C ASN A 16 -4.45 -9.75 -22.76
N LYS A 17 -3.60 -8.75 -22.98
CA LYS A 17 -2.19 -8.73 -22.56
C LYS A 17 -2.03 -8.39 -21.08
N GLN A 18 -3.04 -7.76 -20.49
CA GLN A 18 -3.03 -7.24 -19.12
C GLN A 18 -3.76 -8.17 -18.14
N ILE A 19 -4.12 -9.37 -18.57
CA ILE A 19 -4.73 -10.41 -17.73
C ILE A 19 -3.88 -11.67 -17.76
N LYS A 20 -3.79 -12.36 -16.61
CA LYS A 20 -3.07 -13.62 -16.46
C LYS A 20 -4.03 -14.71 -16.01
N ALA A 21 -4.03 -15.84 -16.69
CA ALA A 21 -4.77 -17.01 -16.23
C ALA A 21 -4.11 -17.62 -14.98
N PHE A 22 -4.91 -18.20 -14.09
CA PHE A 22 -4.43 -18.96 -12.95
C PHE A 22 -5.21 -20.26 -12.80
N ASP A 23 -4.55 -21.26 -12.24
CA ASP A 23 -5.12 -22.53 -11.79
C ASP A 23 -4.28 -22.98 -10.59
N ILE A 24 -4.89 -22.96 -9.40
CA ILE A 24 -4.17 -23.07 -8.13
C ILE A 24 -5.03 -23.76 -7.07
N THR A 25 -4.39 -24.48 -6.15
CA THR A 25 -5.01 -24.93 -4.91
C THR A 25 -5.09 -23.77 -3.92
N ASP A 26 -6.25 -23.58 -3.30
CA ASP A 26 -6.47 -22.53 -2.29
C ASP A 26 -5.80 -22.92 -0.97
N PRO A 27 -4.77 -22.19 -0.49
CA PRO A 27 -4.07 -22.54 0.75
C PRO A 27 -4.95 -22.47 2.00
N LEU A 28 -6.01 -21.67 1.99
CA LEU A 28 -6.98 -21.58 3.09
C LEU A 28 -8.10 -22.61 2.98
N ASN A 29 -8.22 -23.27 1.82
CA ASN A 29 -9.17 -24.34 1.57
C ASN A 29 -8.49 -25.46 0.76
N PRO A 30 -7.58 -26.27 1.35
CA PRO A 30 -6.68 -27.15 0.60
C PRO A 30 -7.36 -28.22 -0.27
N LYS A 31 -8.65 -28.46 -0.06
CA LYS A 31 -9.49 -29.36 -0.88
C LYS A 31 -10.08 -28.68 -2.11
N GLN A 32 -9.87 -27.37 -2.25
CA GLN A 32 -10.44 -26.54 -3.30
C GLN A 32 -9.34 -26.14 -4.28
N GLN A 33 -9.56 -26.42 -5.56
CA GLN A 33 -8.77 -25.90 -6.67
C GLN A 33 -9.58 -24.81 -7.37
N ILE A 34 -9.02 -23.62 -7.55
CA ILE A 34 -9.69 -22.50 -8.20
C ILE A 34 -8.94 -22.10 -9.47
N SER A 35 -9.68 -21.81 -10.54
CA SER A 35 -9.09 -21.33 -11.79
C SER A 35 -9.87 -20.19 -12.42
N GLY A 36 -9.14 -19.30 -13.10
CA GLY A 36 -9.68 -18.03 -13.56
C GLY A 36 -8.65 -17.07 -14.14
N PHE A 37 -8.93 -15.78 -14.04
CA PHE A 37 -8.08 -14.70 -14.54
C PHE A 37 -7.84 -13.64 -13.46
N ILE A 38 -6.63 -13.09 -13.41
CA ILE A 38 -6.26 -11.94 -12.57
C ILE A 38 -5.87 -10.75 -13.45
N CYS A 39 -6.35 -9.56 -13.10
CA CYS A 39 -5.97 -8.31 -13.75
C CYS A 39 -4.58 -7.84 -13.28
N LYS A 40 -3.69 -7.57 -14.23
CA LYS A 40 -2.34 -7.03 -14.02
C LYS A 40 -2.22 -5.54 -14.38
N LYS A 41 -3.23 -4.95 -15.00
CA LYS A 41 -3.29 -3.50 -15.27
C LYS A 41 -3.33 -2.74 -13.94
N ASP A 42 -2.47 -1.75 -13.78
CA ASP A 42 -2.61 -0.80 -12.68
C ASP A 42 -3.87 0.05 -12.89
N GLY A 43 -4.62 0.32 -11.83
CA GLY A 43 -5.87 1.07 -11.92
C GLY A 43 -6.92 0.58 -10.90
N PRO A 44 -8.20 0.91 -11.12
CA PRO A 44 -9.28 0.58 -10.19
C PRO A 44 -9.56 -0.92 -10.05
N PHE A 45 -9.16 -1.72 -11.06
CA PHE A 45 -9.30 -3.17 -11.10
C PHE A 45 -7.97 -3.93 -10.95
N GLY A 46 -6.87 -3.25 -10.62
CA GLY A 46 -5.57 -3.91 -10.50
C GLY A 46 -5.58 -4.97 -9.40
N GLY A 47 -5.28 -6.22 -9.77
CA GLY A 47 -5.35 -7.37 -8.86
C GLY A 47 -6.76 -7.94 -8.63
N SER A 48 -7.79 -7.46 -9.33
CA SER A 48 -9.11 -8.10 -9.35
C SER A 48 -9.05 -9.49 -9.98
N LEU A 49 -9.96 -10.39 -9.59
CA LEU A 49 -10.08 -11.75 -10.11
C LEU A 49 -11.41 -11.97 -10.82
N VAL A 50 -11.41 -12.93 -11.74
CA VAL A 50 -12.61 -13.61 -12.26
C VAL A 50 -12.38 -15.10 -12.07
N ILE A 51 -13.17 -15.74 -11.21
CA ILE A 51 -13.15 -17.19 -10.99
C ILE A 51 -14.13 -17.84 -11.96
N THR A 52 -13.65 -18.85 -12.67
CA THR A 52 -14.37 -19.56 -13.74
C THR A 52 -14.69 -21.00 -13.38
N HIS A 53 -13.84 -21.65 -12.59
CA HIS A 53 -14.03 -23.01 -12.13
C HIS A 53 -13.62 -23.16 -10.65
N VAL A 54 -14.26 -24.11 -9.99
CA VAL A 54 -13.87 -24.63 -8.68
C VAL A 54 -13.85 -26.17 -8.78
N ASN A 55 -12.75 -26.80 -8.38
CA ASN A 55 -12.50 -28.25 -8.50
C ASN A 55 -12.72 -28.79 -9.91
N ASN A 56 -12.20 -28.07 -10.91
CA ASN A 56 -12.39 -28.36 -12.34
C ASN A 56 -13.84 -28.34 -12.82
N GLN A 57 -14.79 -27.92 -11.97
CA GLN A 57 -16.18 -27.74 -12.34
C GLN A 57 -16.43 -26.31 -12.77
N LYS A 58 -16.97 -26.16 -13.98
CA LYS A 58 -17.41 -24.87 -14.51
C LYS A 58 -18.51 -24.31 -13.63
N LEU A 59 -18.37 -23.03 -13.26
CA LEU A 59 -19.40 -22.27 -12.57
C LEU A 59 -20.49 -21.81 -13.53
N ASP A 60 -21.74 -21.79 -13.08
CA ASP A 60 -22.88 -21.29 -13.88
C ASP A 60 -22.79 -19.78 -14.12
N LYS A 61 -22.21 -19.05 -13.15
CA LYS A 61 -21.92 -17.61 -13.23
C LYS A 61 -20.48 -17.37 -12.83
N LEU A 62 -19.80 -16.53 -13.60
CA LEU A 62 -18.47 -16.06 -13.25
C LEU A 62 -18.51 -15.28 -11.94
N GLN A 63 -17.57 -15.60 -11.05
CA GLN A 63 -17.45 -14.88 -9.79
C GLN A 63 -16.38 -13.81 -9.92
N LYS A 64 -16.83 -12.56 -9.91
CA LYS A 64 -15.98 -11.37 -9.99
C LYS A 64 -15.53 -11.04 -8.58
N ILE A 65 -14.22 -10.81 -8.38
CA ILE A 65 -13.61 -10.38 -7.11
C ILE A 65 -12.89 -9.06 -7.35
N TYR A 66 -13.27 -7.99 -6.67
CA TYR A 66 -12.66 -6.67 -6.82
C TYR A 66 -11.36 -6.59 -6.02
N GLY A 67 -10.26 -6.21 -6.66
CA GLY A 67 -8.98 -5.95 -6.02
C GLY A 67 -9.00 -4.66 -5.20
N VAL A 68 -7.99 -4.47 -4.34
CA VAL A 68 -7.82 -3.22 -3.61
C VAL A 68 -7.42 -2.11 -4.58
N PRO A 69 -8.16 -0.98 -4.64
CA PRO A 69 -7.83 0.10 -5.55
C PRO A 69 -6.51 0.76 -5.16
N LYS A 70 -5.84 1.34 -6.15
CA LYS A 70 -4.64 2.15 -5.91
C LYS A 70 -5.04 3.43 -5.16
N LEU A 71 -4.37 3.71 -4.04
CA LEU A 71 -4.55 4.97 -3.32
C LEU A 71 -3.97 6.14 -4.14
N LEU A 72 -4.76 7.18 -4.31
CA LEU A 72 -4.43 8.41 -5.02
C LEU A 72 -3.87 9.47 -4.06
N TYR A 73 -3.20 10.48 -4.60
CA TYR A 73 -2.88 11.68 -3.84
C TYR A 73 -3.97 12.74 -4.00
N PRO A 74 -4.31 13.46 -2.91
CA PRO A 74 -5.29 14.56 -2.95
C PRO A 74 -4.66 15.88 -3.43
N TYR A 75 -3.37 15.91 -3.77
CA TYR A 75 -2.64 17.06 -4.31
C TYR A 75 -2.01 16.75 -5.66
N SER A 76 -1.68 17.82 -6.38
CA SER A 76 -0.95 17.75 -7.65
C SER A 76 0.55 17.89 -7.40
N ASP A 77 1.34 16.94 -7.90
CA ASP A 77 2.78 17.10 -7.98
C ASP A 77 3.08 18.09 -9.12
N LYS A 78 3.48 19.32 -8.79
CA LYS A 78 3.85 20.35 -9.79
C LYS A 78 4.86 19.82 -10.84
N LYS A 79 5.71 18.86 -10.45
CA LYS A 79 6.74 18.25 -11.30
C LYS A 79 6.24 17.12 -12.22
N LYS A 80 5.02 16.59 -12.03
CA LYS A 80 4.49 15.44 -12.78
C LYS A 80 3.42 15.76 -13.82
N LYS A 81 3.19 17.04 -14.12
CA LYS A 81 2.21 17.57 -15.10
C LYS A 81 2.28 16.98 -16.53
N LYS A 82 3.11 15.96 -16.78
CA LYS A 82 3.30 15.29 -18.07
C LYS A 82 3.12 13.75 -18.03
N ARG A 83 2.66 13.15 -16.92
CA ARG A 83 2.49 11.68 -16.85
C ARG A 83 1.22 11.17 -16.18
N ASP A 84 0.69 11.87 -15.19
CA ASP A 84 -0.47 11.37 -14.42
C ASP A 84 -1.82 11.85 -15.00
N ASP A 85 -1.81 12.88 -15.86
CA ASP A 85 -3.02 13.48 -16.46
C ASP A 85 -3.33 12.97 -17.89
N ASP A 86 -2.44 12.16 -18.50
CA ASP A 86 -2.67 11.55 -19.83
C ASP A 86 -3.67 10.36 -19.81
N GLU A 87 -4.36 10.12 -18.68
CA GLU A 87 -5.50 9.19 -18.63
C GLU A 87 -6.86 9.89 -18.79
N ASP A 88 -6.96 11.22 -18.89
CA ASP A 88 -8.19 11.92 -19.32
C ASP A 88 -7.93 13.43 -19.51
N VAL A 89 -8.13 13.94 -20.74
CA VAL A 89 -8.34 15.34 -21.18
C VAL A 89 -7.17 16.06 -21.90
N HIS A 90 -7.50 16.58 -23.09
CA HIS A 90 -6.72 17.41 -24.02
C HIS A 90 -6.51 18.87 -23.55
N ASP A 91 -5.35 19.41 -23.97
CA ASP A 91 -4.96 20.81 -24.23
C ASP A 91 -4.87 21.85 -23.08
N GLY A 92 -3.74 22.57 -23.04
CA GLY A 92 -3.61 23.84 -22.32
C GLY A 92 -2.18 24.21 -21.86
N GLU A 93 -1.69 25.35 -22.33
CA GLU A 93 -0.32 25.86 -22.35
C GLU A 93 0.37 26.15 -20.99
N LYS A 94 1.71 26.32 -21.04
CA LYS A 94 2.60 26.57 -19.90
C LYS A 94 3.05 28.03 -19.84
N GLU A 95 3.01 28.62 -18.64
CA GLU A 95 3.85 29.76 -18.26
C GLU A 95 4.74 29.37 -17.07
N GLU A 96 6.03 29.69 -17.17
CA GLU A 96 7.07 29.49 -16.14
C GLU A 96 7.54 30.87 -15.64
N ASN A 97 7.57 31.05 -14.31
CA ASN A 97 8.42 32.03 -13.63
C ASN A 97 8.54 31.62 -12.14
N SER A 98 9.77 31.51 -11.63
CA SER A 98 10.03 31.43 -10.19
C SER A 98 11.38 32.06 -9.84
N ALA A 99 11.34 33.02 -8.93
CA ALA A 99 12.49 33.62 -8.25
C ALA A 99 12.57 33.08 -6.82
N ASP A 100 13.80 32.84 -6.35
CA ASP A 100 14.13 32.29 -5.03
C ASP A 100 14.10 33.36 -3.94
N ASN A 101 13.52 33.04 -2.79
CA ASN A 101 13.57 33.86 -1.57
C ASN A 101 13.86 32.96 -0.37
N GLU A 102 14.99 33.20 0.30
CA GLU A 102 15.41 32.53 1.53
C GLU A 102 15.08 33.43 2.73
N GLY A 103 14.17 32.99 3.60
CA GLY A 103 13.87 33.71 4.85
C GLY A 103 12.90 32.97 5.76
N GLY A 104 13.43 32.41 6.86
CA GLY A 104 12.68 31.88 8.00
C GLY A 104 11.98 30.55 7.77
N GLU A 105 12.52 29.44 8.32
CA GLU A 105 11.88 28.13 8.36
C GLU A 105 10.69 28.12 9.34
N GLU A 106 9.66 28.90 9.06
CA GLU A 106 8.32 28.49 9.46
C GLU A 106 8.09 27.13 8.79
N LEU A 107 7.57 26.15 9.53
CA LEU A 107 7.33 24.76 9.11
C LEU A 107 6.21 24.72 8.05
N GLN A 108 6.42 25.43 6.96
CA GLN A 108 5.47 25.65 5.92
C GLN A 108 5.38 24.36 5.09
N LEU A 109 4.26 23.67 5.24
CA LEU A 109 3.73 22.77 4.23
C LEU A 109 3.36 23.49 2.91
N SER A 110 3.83 24.73 2.70
CA SER A 110 3.41 25.67 1.64
C SER A 110 3.68 25.20 0.22
N GLY A 111 4.37 24.06 0.05
CA GLY A 111 4.60 23.47 -1.27
C GLY A 111 3.45 22.65 -1.85
N LEU A 112 2.60 22.03 -1.02
CA LEU A 112 1.59 21.08 -1.52
C LEU A 112 0.31 21.79 -2.00
N LYS A 113 0.10 21.83 -3.32
CA LYS A 113 -1.16 22.30 -3.91
C LYS A 113 -2.19 21.17 -3.93
N TYR A 114 -3.05 21.14 -2.91
CA TYR A 114 -4.23 20.28 -2.86
C TYR A 114 -5.16 20.56 -4.04
N LYS A 115 -5.87 19.51 -4.48
CA LYS A 115 -6.89 19.61 -5.52
C LYS A 115 -8.03 20.47 -5.00
N GLU A 116 -8.50 21.38 -5.84
CA GLU A 116 -9.65 22.25 -5.55
C GLU A 116 -10.96 21.47 -5.63
N SER A 117 -10.98 20.36 -6.37
CA SER A 117 -12.11 19.45 -6.51
C SER A 117 -11.67 17.99 -6.60
N PHE A 118 -12.58 17.09 -6.25
CA PHE A 118 -12.37 15.65 -6.33
C PHE A 118 -13.40 15.05 -7.29
N LYS A 119 -12.96 14.15 -8.18
CA LYS A 119 -13.90 13.39 -9.02
C LYS A 119 -14.74 12.48 -8.12
N THR A 120 -16.06 12.68 -8.12
CA THR A 120 -17.07 11.88 -7.42
C THR A 120 -18.19 11.55 -8.41
N ASP A 121 -18.74 10.35 -8.35
CA ASP A 121 -19.78 9.92 -9.29
C ASP A 121 -21.18 10.37 -8.81
N ASP A 122 -21.28 10.79 -7.55
CA ASP A 122 -22.53 10.97 -6.82
C ASP A 122 -22.45 12.16 -5.85
N LYS A 123 -23.58 12.46 -5.19
CA LYS A 123 -23.65 13.50 -4.15
C LYS A 123 -22.88 13.06 -2.90
N VAL A 124 -21.81 13.78 -2.59
CA VAL A 124 -21.03 13.58 -1.35
C VAL A 124 -21.90 13.92 -0.14
N THR A 125 -21.91 13.03 0.85
CA THR A 125 -22.66 13.20 2.10
C THR A 125 -21.76 13.47 3.29
N ASN A 126 -20.63 12.77 3.34
CA ASN A 126 -19.68 12.82 4.43
C ASN A 126 -18.32 12.33 3.91
N PHE A 127 -17.29 12.44 4.74
CA PHE A 127 -16.03 11.78 4.48
C PHE A 127 -15.50 11.13 5.75
N VAL A 128 -14.62 10.15 5.56
CA VAL A 128 -13.98 9.43 6.65
C VAL A 128 -12.47 9.54 6.49
N LEU A 129 -11.78 9.86 7.58
CA LEU A 129 -10.35 9.67 7.70
C LEU A 129 -10.09 8.47 8.60
N SER A 130 -9.47 7.42 8.04
CA SER A 130 -8.97 6.28 8.80
C SER A 130 -7.46 6.38 8.94
N ASN A 131 -6.88 5.72 9.94
CA ASN A 131 -5.44 5.52 9.97
C ASN A 131 -4.99 4.80 8.69
N LYS A 132 -3.88 5.26 8.12
CA LYS A 132 -3.16 4.51 7.11
C LYS A 132 -2.19 3.59 7.83
N TRP A 133 -2.58 2.34 7.99
CA TRP A 133 -1.68 1.30 8.46
C TRP A 133 -0.58 1.05 7.43
N ASN A 134 0.58 0.67 7.95
CA ASN A 134 1.81 0.41 7.23
C ASN A 134 2.18 -1.06 7.36
N GLY A 135 1.83 -1.84 6.35
CA GLY A 135 2.21 -3.24 6.26
C GLY A 135 1.83 -3.81 4.90
N THR A 136 1.37 -5.05 4.89
CA THR A 136 0.92 -5.73 3.67
C THR A 136 -0.60 -5.85 3.63
N ASN A 137 -1.20 -5.33 2.56
CA ASN A 137 -2.63 -5.50 2.33
C ASN A 137 -3.00 -6.97 2.05
N VAL A 138 -3.94 -7.49 2.83
CA VAL A 138 -4.55 -8.81 2.67
C VAL A 138 -6.04 -8.64 2.37
N LEU A 139 -6.47 -9.09 1.20
CA LEU A 139 -7.85 -9.07 0.77
C LEU A 139 -8.49 -10.45 0.96
N PHE A 140 -9.38 -10.56 1.95
CA PHE A 140 -10.25 -11.72 2.11
C PHE A 140 -11.41 -11.64 1.14
N PHE A 141 -11.78 -12.74 0.49
CA PHE A 141 -12.89 -12.76 -0.47
C PHE A 141 -13.70 -14.05 -0.39
N LYS A 142 -15.00 -13.93 -0.64
CA LYS A 142 -15.91 -15.06 -0.75
C LYS A 142 -15.86 -15.65 -2.16
N TYR A 143 -15.93 -16.96 -2.24
CA TYR A 143 -16.26 -17.65 -3.48
C TYR A 143 -17.13 -18.87 -3.20
N TYR A 144 -17.81 -19.35 -4.23
CA TYR A 144 -18.75 -20.45 -4.18
C TYR A 144 -18.35 -21.56 -5.14
N ASP A 145 -18.60 -22.81 -4.79
CA ASP A 145 -18.51 -23.89 -5.77
C ASP A 145 -19.78 -24.00 -6.62
N LYS A 146 -19.84 -25.00 -7.51
CA LYS A 146 -21.01 -25.27 -8.34
C LYS A 146 -22.26 -25.64 -7.53
N ASN A 147 -22.09 -26.17 -6.32
CA ASN A 147 -23.19 -26.57 -5.44
C ASN A 147 -23.65 -25.42 -4.52
N GLY A 148 -23.04 -24.23 -4.65
CA GLY A 148 -23.35 -23.08 -3.80
C GLY A 148 -22.71 -23.12 -2.42
N ASN A 149 -21.74 -24.02 -2.18
CA ASN A 149 -21.00 -24.03 -0.91
C ASN A 149 -20.10 -22.79 -0.84
N LEU A 150 -20.19 -22.04 0.26
CA LEU A 150 -19.39 -20.85 0.51
C LEU A 150 -18.00 -21.22 1.03
N PHE A 151 -16.99 -20.59 0.45
CA PHE A 151 -15.59 -20.61 0.90
C PHE A 151 -15.06 -19.18 1.06
N VAL A 152 -14.06 -19.02 1.93
CA VAL A 152 -13.33 -17.76 2.10
C VAL A 152 -11.86 -18.02 1.83
N SER A 153 -11.29 -17.28 0.90
CA SER A 153 -9.84 -17.23 0.68
C SER A 153 -9.31 -15.83 0.95
N ALA A 154 -8.01 -15.65 0.78
CA ALA A 154 -7.31 -14.39 0.93
C ALA A 154 -6.29 -14.22 -0.18
N LYS A 155 -5.89 -12.98 -0.47
CA LYS A 155 -4.84 -12.68 -1.44
C LYS A 155 -4.14 -11.36 -1.16
N THR A 156 -2.90 -11.23 -1.62
CA THR A 156 -2.26 -9.93 -1.84
C THR A 156 -2.62 -9.37 -3.23
N LYS A 157 -2.28 -8.11 -3.53
CA LYS A 157 -2.64 -7.48 -4.82
C LYS A 157 -2.17 -8.28 -6.05
N GLY A 158 -0.98 -8.87 -6.00
CA GLY A 158 -0.32 -9.50 -7.15
C GLY A 158 -0.62 -10.98 -7.37
N SER A 159 -1.22 -11.67 -6.41
CA SER A 159 -1.42 -13.13 -6.41
C SER A 159 -2.91 -13.49 -6.39
N PRO A 160 -3.37 -14.59 -7.01
CA PRO A 160 -4.76 -15.03 -6.88
C PRO A 160 -5.11 -15.58 -5.49
N THR A 161 -4.12 -16.10 -4.75
CA THR A 161 -4.26 -16.53 -3.35
C THR A 161 -3.08 -16.05 -2.50
N LEU A 162 -3.28 -16.10 -1.18
CA LEU A 162 -2.29 -15.77 -0.19
C LEU A 162 -1.32 -16.94 0.00
N THR A 163 -0.04 -16.68 -0.22
CA THR A 163 1.05 -17.64 -0.05
C THR A 163 2.23 -16.93 0.57
N ASP A 164 3.07 -17.67 1.29
CA ASP A 164 4.39 -17.18 1.66
C ASP A 164 5.25 -17.02 0.40
N THR A 165 6.14 -16.04 0.41
CA THR A 165 7.01 -15.74 -0.72
C THR A 165 8.40 -15.38 -0.21
N GLN A 166 9.37 -15.25 -1.12
CA GLN A 166 10.70 -14.72 -0.77
C GLN A 166 10.66 -13.29 -0.19
N TYR A 167 9.53 -12.58 -0.30
CA TYR A 167 9.37 -11.21 0.20
C TYR A 167 8.69 -11.15 1.58
N GLY A 168 8.22 -12.28 2.10
CA GLY A 168 7.55 -12.32 3.39
C GLY A 168 6.65 -13.53 3.57
N ASP A 169 6.47 -13.89 4.84
CA ASP A 169 5.66 -15.01 5.30
C ASP A 169 4.18 -14.60 5.47
N PHE A 170 3.61 -13.99 4.42
CA PHE A 170 2.29 -13.36 4.50
C PHE A 170 1.16 -14.34 4.84
N TYR A 171 1.24 -15.58 4.35
CA TYR A 171 0.25 -16.61 4.68
C TYR A 171 0.38 -17.05 6.13
N ALA A 172 1.60 -17.39 6.57
CA ALA A 172 1.84 -17.80 7.95
C ALA A 172 1.47 -16.70 8.96
N LEU A 173 1.90 -15.46 8.71
CA LEU A 173 1.59 -14.31 9.57
C LEU A 173 0.10 -13.95 9.58
N THR A 174 -0.62 -14.15 8.47
CA THR A 174 -2.08 -13.96 8.44
C THR A 174 -2.79 -15.02 9.27
N LEU A 175 -2.37 -16.29 9.20
CA LEU A 175 -2.92 -17.34 10.06
C LEU A 175 -2.63 -17.06 11.53
N GLU A 176 -1.42 -16.60 11.84
CA GLU A 176 -1.06 -16.18 13.19
C GLU A 176 -1.95 -15.03 13.69
N ALA A 177 -2.20 -14.00 12.87
CA ALA A 177 -3.10 -12.89 13.24
C ALA A 177 -4.56 -13.35 13.41
N LEU A 178 -5.02 -14.34 12.66
CA LEU A 178 -6.40 -14.86 12.76
C LEU A 178 -6.62 -15.77 13.96
N TYR A 179 -5.61 -16.56 14.35
CA TYR A 179 -5.79 -17.67 15.30
C TYR A 179 -4.81 -17.69 16.48
N GLY A 180 -3.79 -16.82 16.47
CA GLY A 180 -2.67 -16.82 17.42
C GLY A 180 -1.55 -17.78 17.02
N SER A 181 -0.34 -17.54 17.57
CA SER A 181 0.90 -18.24 17.18
C SER A 181 0.91 -19.73 17.51
N SER A 182 0.06 -20.17 18.44
CA SER A 182 -0.02 -21.57 18.89
C SER A 182 -1.09 -22.38 18.15
N SER A 183 -1.80 -21.77 17.19
CA SER A 183 -2.89 -22.44 16.48
C SER A 183 -2.38 -23.38 15.40
N ASP A 184 -2.94 -24.58 15.33
CA ASP A 184 -2.73 -25.55 14.26
C ASP A 184 -3.71 -25.33 13.07
N ARG A 185 -4.65 -24.39 13.19
CA ARG A 185 -5.65 -24.10 12.17
C ARG A 185 -5.01 -23.53 10.90
N LYS A 186 -5.29 -24.18 9.77
CA LYS A 186 -4.81 -23.79 8.43
C LYS A 186 -5.91 -23.32 7.49
N SER A 187 -7.17 -23.27 7.97
CA SER A 187 -8.34 -22.98 7.15
C SER A 187 -9.40 -22.18 7.90
N ILE A 188 -10.15 -21.37 7.17
CA ILE A 188 -11.26 -20.57 7.71
C ILE A 188 -12.53 -21.43 7.76
N ASP A 189 -13.03 -21.70 8.97
CA ASP A 189 -14.36 -22.29 9.15
C ASP A 189 -15.42 -21.18 9.01
N VAL A 190 -16.14 -21.17 7.89
CA VAL A 190 -17.21 -20.19 7.63
C VAL A 190 -18.39 -20.29 8.60
N LYS A 191 -18.54 -21.42 9.30
CA LYS A 191 -19.58 -21.59 10.34
C LYS A 191 -19.14 -20.99 11.68
N ASN A 192 -17.85 -20.99 11.96
CA ASN A 192 -17.25 -20.44 13.17
C ASN A 192 -16.05 -19.53 12.84
N PRO A 193 -16.29 -18.42 12.12
CA PRO A 193 -15.19 -17.61 11.62
C PRO A 193 -14.46 -16.85 12.73
N PRO A 194 -13.17 -16.49 12.54
CA PRO A 194 -12.48 -15.52 13.37
C PRO A 194 -13.32 -14.24 13.55
N ALA A 195 -13.25 -13.63 14.73
CA ALA A 195 -14.09 -12.47 15.07
C ALA A 195 -13.99 -11.35 14.03
N ILE A 196 -12.78 -11.06 13.56
CA ILE A 196 -12.49 -10.05 12.53
C ILE A 196 -13.19 -10.33 11.18
N LEU A 197 -13.49 -11.58 10.85
CA LEU A 197 -14.14 -11.99 9.61
C LEU A 197 -15.65 -12.18 9.77
N LYS A 198 -16.19 -12.14 10.99
CA LYS A 198 -17.58 -12.51 11.29
C LYS A 198 -18.58 -11.64 10.53
N GLU A 199 -18.46 -10.32 10.67
CA GLU A 199 -19.37 -9.39 9.98
C GLU A 199 -19.29 -9.57 8.46
N PHE A 200 -18.07 -9.58 7.92
CA PHE A 200 -17.79 -9.84 6.50
C PHE A 200 -18.50 -11.10 6.00
N ILE A 201 -18.36 -12.23 6.70
CA ILE A 201 -18.94 -13.51 6.27
C ILE A 201 -20.47 -13.48 6.34
N THR A 202 -21.03 -12.91 7.40
CA THR A 202 -22.49 -12.90 7.61
C THR A 202 -23.27 -11.97 6.67
N ARG A 203 -22.60 -11.00 6.03
CA ARG A 203 -23.23 -10.03 5.12
C ARG A 203 -23.16 -10.50 3.66
N PRO A 204 -24.22 -11.10 3.08
CA PRO A 204 -24.17 -11.71 1.74
C PRO A 204 -23.88 -10.70 0.62
N GLU A 205 -24.21 -9.42 0.81
CA GLU A 205 -23.94 -8.34 -0.15
C GLU A 205 -22.45 -7.97 -0.24
N ILE A 206 -21.67 -8.31 0.79
CA ILE A 206 -20.22 -8.07 0.83
C ILE A 206 -19.48 -9.22 0.16
N GLN A 207 -18.69 -8.87 -0.85
CA GLN A 207 -17.83 -9.79 -1.59
C GLN A 207 -16.48 -10.00 -0.89
N SER A 208 -15.87 -8.93 -0.40
CA SER A 208 -14.51 -8.97 0.14
C SER A 208 -14.29 -7.99 1.28
N LEU A 209 -13.32 -8.30 2.13
CA LEU A 209 -12.82 -7.49 3.23
C LEU A 209 -11.33 -7.25 3.02
N SER A 210 -10.94 -5.98 2.99
CA SER A 210 -9.56 -5.56 2.95
C SER A 210 -9.04 -5.31 4.36
N CYS A 211 -7.93 -5.94 4.70
CA CYS A 211 -7.20 -5.74 5.95
C CYS A 211 -5.75 -5.32 5.65
N GLU A 212 -5.14 -4.59 6.56
CA GLU A 212 -3.68 -4.47 6.61
C GLU A 212 -3.13 -5.51 7.59
N LEU A 213 -2.22 -6.37 7.14
CA LEU A 213 -1.39 -7.21 7.99
C LEU A 213 -0.17 -6.38 8.40
N CYS A 214 -0.02 -6.11 9.69
CA CYS A 214 1.10 -5.31 10.20
C CYS A 214 1.48 -5.73 11.63
N GLY A 215 2.67 -5.33 12.08
CA GLY A 215 3.17 -5.63 13.42
C GLY A 215 4.70 -5.75 13.44
N LYS A 216 5.31 -6.00 14.60
CA LYS A 216 6.77 -6.20 14.72
C LYS A 216 7.31 -7.34 13.86
N LYS A 217 6.52 -8.38 13.63
CA LYS A 217 6.89 -9.53 12.80
C LYS A 217 6.80 -9.25 11.30
N GLU A 218 6.22 -8.11 10.92
CA GLU A 218 6.10 -7.63 9.55
C GLU A 218 6.63 -6.18 9.49
N PRO A 219 7.93 -5.98 9.72
CA PRO A 219 8.49 -4.65 9.92
C PRO A 219 8.39 -3.81 8.65
N HIS A 220 7.90 -2.58 8.83
CA HIS A 220 7.85 -1.54 7.82
C HIS A 220 8.35 -0.21 8.44
N LEU A 221 7.97 0.94 7.88
CA LEU A 221 8.36 2.27 8.37
C LEU A 221 7.83 2.54 9.79
N VAL A 222 6.60 2.11 10.08
CA VAL A 222 5.93 2.37 11.37
C VAL A 222 6.31 1.31 12.41
N LEU A 223 6.69 1.77 13.61
CA LEU A 223 6.85 0.92 14.77
C LEU A 223 5.48 0.56 15.35
N TYR A 224 5.24 -0.74 15.49
CA TYR A 224 4.08 -1.26 16.20
C TYR A 224 4.46 -1.81 17.57
N ASP A 225 3.56 -1.63 18.53
CA ASP A 225 3.67 -2.17 19.89
C ASP A 225 3.11 -3.60 20.00
N PHE A 226 2.44 -4.11 18.96
CA PHE A 226 1.95 -5.49 18.84
C PHE A 226 2.77 -6.33 17.85
N ASP A 227 2.77 -7.65 18.04
CA ASP A 227 3.60 -8.58 17.25
C ASP A 227 3.12 -8.75 15.81
N ILE A 228 1.83 -9.06 15.63
CA ILE A 228 1.17 -9.16 14.34
C ILE A 228 -0.33 -9.01 14.54
N ASP A 229 -1.01 -8.27 13.67
CA ASP A 229 -2.46 -8.12 13.69
C ASP A 229 -3.00 -7.86 12.28
N LEU A 230 -4.30 -8.08 12.09
CA LEU A 230 -5.04 -7.67 10.90
C LEU A 230 -5.90 -6.47 11.25
N LYS A 231 -5.64 -5.34 10.60
CA LYS A 231 -6.41 -4.11 10.78
C LYS A 231 -7.44 -3.98 9.66
N PRO A 232 -8.75 -4.16 9.92
CA PRO A 232 -9.78 -3.98 8.89
C PRO A 232 -9.74 -2.57 8.32
N LEU A 233 -9.80 -2.46 7.00
CA LEU A 233 -9.76 -1.18 6.28
C LEU A 233 -11.13 -0.85 5.71
N PHE A 234 -11.62 -1.71 4.83
CA PHE A 234 -12.90 -1.52 4.14
C PHE A 234 -13.45 -2.84 3.59
N MET A 235 -14.76 -2.89 3.39
CA MET A 235 -15.47 -3.97 2.71
C MET A 235 -15.83 -3.55 1.28
N GLN A 236 -15.91 -4.52 0.37
CA GLN A 236 -16.33 -4.28 -1.02
C GLN A 236 -17.60 -5.07 -1.34
N HIS A 237 -18.57 -4.41 -1.95
CA HIS A 237 -19.86 -4.99 -2.32
C HIS A 237 -19.78 -5.82 -3.61
N LEU A 238 -20.64 -6.84 -3.74
CA LEU A 238 -20.74 -7.66 -4.95
C LEU A 238 -21.19 -6.84 -6.17
N ASN A 239 -22.09 -5.88 -5.96
CA ASN A 239 -22.67 -5.05 -7.01
C ASN A 239 -21.81 -3.81 -7.21
N GLY A 240 -21.00 -3.78 -8.27
CA GLY A 240 -20.21 -2.59 -8.63
C GLY A 240 -18.90 -2.41 -7.85
N GLY A 241 -18.67 -3.20 -6.78
CA GLY A 241 -17.45 -3.09 -6.01
C GLY A 241 -17.39 -1.81 -5.18
N PHE A 242 -18.54 -1.28 -4.76
CA PHE A 242 -18.57 -0.11 -3.88
C PHE A 242 -17.81 -0.40 -2.58
N ILE A 243 -17.12 0.62 -2.06
CA ILE A 243 -16.25 0.48 -0.90
C ILE A 243 -16.94 1.06 0.33
N GLU A 244 -17.03 0.24 1.38
CA GLU A 244 -17.56 0.61 2.69
C GLU A 244 -16.40 0.68 3.69
N PRO A 245 -16.03 1.86 4.22
CA PRO A 245 -15.01 1.94 5.27
C PRO A 245 -15.47 1.20 6.52
N VAL A 246 -14.58 0.43 7.17
CA VAL A 246 -14.91 -0.25 8.43
C VAL A 246 -14.84 0.75 9.58
N MET A 247 -15.99 1.22 10.08
CA MET A 247 -16.05 2.34 11.04
C MET A 247 -15.68 2.00 12.48
N ASN A 248 -15.65 0.72 12.87
CA ASN A 248 -15.53 0.29 14.27
C ASN A 248 -14.11 0.34 14.86
N THR A 249 -13.16 0.97 14.17
CA THR A 249 -11.82 1.17 14.73
C THR A 249 -11.78 2.52 15.45
N GLU A 250 -11.24 2.55 16.67
CA GLU A 250 -11.07 3.77 17.49
C GLU A 250 -10.37 4.93 16.74
N SER A 251 -9.66 4.62 15.66
CA SER A 251 -8.95 5.57 14.81
C SER A 251 -9.79 6.31 13.77
N ASN A 252 -11.05 5.93 13.52
CA ASN A 252 -11.80 6.47 12.39
C ASN A 252 -12.58 7.72 12.78
N GLN A 253 -12.39 8.76 11.98
CA GLN A 253 -13.04 10.06 12.18
C GLN A 253 -13.99 10.31 11.00
N GLN A 254 -15.28 10.40 11.29
CA GLN A 254 -16.30 10.75 10.32
C GLN A 254 -16.63 12.23 10.42
N TYR A 255 -16.74 12.89 9.27
CA TYR A 255 -17.02 14.32 9.17
C TYR A 255 -18.18 14.55 8.19
N GLU A 256 -19.09 15.44 8.56
CA GLU A 256 -20.09 15.95 7.61
C GLU A 256 -19.41 16.70 6.46
N PHE A 257 -19.98 16.55 5.27
CA PHE A 257 -19.42 17.21 4.09
C PHE A 257 -19.97 18.63 3.94
N ASN A 258 -19.11 19.61 4.21
CA ASN A 258 -19.39 21.05 4.07
C ASN A 258 -18.57 21.71 2.94
N GLY A 259 -18.22 20.94 1.91
CA GLY A 259 -17.39 21.38 0.78
C GLY A 259 -15.95 20.88 0.83
N PHE A 260 -15.32 20.83 -0.35
CA PHE A 260 -13.96 20.28 -0.53
C PHE A 260 -12.87 21.12 0.13
N GLU A 261 -13.09 22.43 0.28
CA GLU A 261 -12.15 23.32 0.97
C GLU A 261 -11.99 22.91 2.44
N LYS A 262 -13.10 22.75 3.17
CA LYS A 262 -13.06 22.36 4.59
C LYS A 262 -12.50 20.95 4.78
N MET A 263 -12.86 20.02 3.90
CA MET A 263 -12.29 18.66 3.89
C MET A 263 -10.76 18.70 3.69
N THR A 264 -10.29 19.53 2.76
CA THR A 264 -8.87 19.73 2.48
C THR A 264 -8.13 20.34 3.67
N GLU A 265 -8.71 21.33 4.33
CA GLU A 265 -8.17 21.92 5.57
C GLU A 265 -7.98 20.84 6.64
N ILE A 266 -8.98 19.98 6.85
CA ILE A 266 -8.91 18.87 7.81
C ILE A 266 -7.80 17.87 7.43
N CYS A 267 -7.68 17.53 6.14
CA CYS A 267 -6.61 16.66 5.66
C CYS A 267 -5.21 17.26 5.89
N LYS A 268 -5.03 18.56 5.63
CA LYS A 268 -3.77 19.28 5.90
C LYS A 268 -3.44 19.28 7.38
N SER A 269 -4.42 19.61 8.23
CA SER A 269 -4.23 19.59 9.69
C SER A 269 -3.83 18.21 10.20
N ARG A 270 -4.44 17.14 9.65
CA ARG A 270 -4.03 15.76 9.95
C ARG A 270 -2.59 15.47 9.52
N GLN A 271 -2.21 15.89 8.32
CA GLN A 271 -0.85 15.74 7.79
C GLN A 271 0.20 16.43 8.66
N VAL A 272 -0.08 17.65 9.14
CA VAL A 272 0.77 18.40 10.08
C VAL A 272 0.92 17.63 11.40
N ALA A 273 -0.20 17.21 11.98
CA ALA A 273 -0.22 16.53 13.27
C ALA A 273 0.57 15.21 13.22
N ASP A 274 0.42 14.43 12.15
CA ASP A 274 1.16 13.19 11.95
C ASP A 274 2.66 13.44 11.74
N PHE A 275 3.05 14.53 11.07
CA PHE A 275 4.45 14.94 10.94
C PHE A 275 5.08 15.30 12.29
N ILE A 276 4.38 16.12 13.10
CA ILE A 276 4.87 16.53 14.43
C ILE A 276 5.05 15.30 15.32
N LYS A 277 4.06 14.41 15.36
CA LYS A 277 4.11 13.14 16.09
C LYS A 277 5.36 12.31 15.74
N ASN A 278 5.63 12.16 14.44
CA ASN A 278 6.78 11.42 13.97
C ASN A 278 8.12 12.10 14.32
N GLU A 279 8.21 13.44 14.24
CA GLU A 279 9.40 14.19 14.66
C GLU A 279 9.65 14.10 16.17
N GLU A 280 8.61 14.24 16.99
CA GLU A 280 8.69 14.08 18.44
C GLU A 280 9.17 12.68 18.83
N TYR A 281 8.59 11.65 18.22
CA TYR A 281 9.00 10.27 18.42
C TYR A 281 10.49 10.07 18.12
N ARG A 282 10.96 10.56 16.97
CA ARG A 282 12.38 10.46 16.59
C ARG A 282 13.29 11.20 17.56
N LYS A 283 12.93 12.41 17.97
CA LYS A 283 13.70 13.20 18.96
C LYS A 283 13.80 12.47 20.30
N MET A 284 12.69 11.92 20.81
CA MET A 284 12.68 11.19 22.08
C MET A 284 13.53 9.91 22.06
N ASN A 285 13.68 9.29 20.90
CA ASN A 285 14.41 8.03 20.75
C ASN A 285 15.81 8.20 20.10
N ASN A 286 16.28 9.45 19.93
CA ASN A 286 17.55 9.76 19.26
C ASN A 286 17.69 9.12 17.86
N LEU A 287 16.60 9.10 17.09
CA LEU A 287 16.55 8.55 15.74
C LEU A 287 16.82 9.66 14.71
N GLU A 288 18.09 9.93 14.42
CA GLU A 288 18.50 10.99 13.48
C GLU A 288 18.12 10.67 12.03
N VAL A 289 18.05 9.37 11.70
CA VAL A 289 17.79 8.86 10.37
C VAL A 289 16.27 8.84 10.13
N ARG A 290 15.77 9.33 8.98
CA ARG A 290 14.31 9.44 8.73
C ARG A 290 13.71 8.28 7.94
N TYR A 291 14.44 7.21 7.67
CA TYR A 291 14.07 6.25 6.61
C TYR A 291 14.39 4.79 6.96
N GLU A 292 14.65 4.50 8.23
CA GLU A 292 14.80 3.12 8.70
C GLU A 292 13.46 2.62 9.26
N TYR A 293 13.31 1.29 9.33
CA TYR A 293 12.17 0.67 9.97
C TYR A 293 11.99 1.15 11.41
N ASN A 294 10.75 1.23 11.86
CA ASN A 294 10.39 1.67 13.21
C ASN A 294 10.71 3.13 13.54
N HIS A 295 11.00 4.00 12.56
CA HIS A 295 11.32 5.42 12.79
C HIS A 295 10.09 6.35 12.75
N PHE A 296 8.91 5.76 12.59
CA PHE A 296 7.64 6.45 12.51
C PHE A 296 6.65 5.81 13.46
N ILE A 297 5.75 6.60 14.03
CA ILE A 297 4.61 6.09 14.82
C ILE A 297 3.31 6.12 14.03
N THR A 298 3.30 6.78 12.87
CA THR A 298 2.15 6.82 11.96
C THR A 298 2.60 7.00 10.50
N GLU A 299 1.92 6.32 9.58
CA GLU A 299 2.12 6.53 8.14
C GLU A 299 1.24 7.66 7.57
N GLY A 300 0.22 8.08 8.33
CA GLY A 300 -0.78 9.05 7.91
C GLY A 300 -2.22 8.53 7.97
N ALA A 301 -3.04 8.95 7.01
CA ALA A 301 -4.46 8.60 6.92
C ALA A 301 -4.89 8.18 5.51
N VAL A 302 -6.04 7.50 5.43
CA VAL A 302 -6.77 7.23 4.18
C VAL A 302 -8.08 8.01 4.22
N LEU A 303 -8.32 8.80 3.18
CA LEU A 303 -9.54 9.56 2.97
C LEU A 303 -10.50 8.77 2.09
N TYR A 304 -11.70 8.55 2.62
CA TYR A 304 -12.87 8.01 1.95
C TYR A 304 -13.86 9.14 1.74
N ILE A 305 -14.17 9.47 0.48
CA ILE A 305 -15.19 10.47 0.14
C ILE A 305 -16.49 9.71 -0.08
N CYS A 306 -17.36 9.71 0.93
CA CYS A 306 -18.57 8.92 0.94
C CYS A 306 -19.71 9.64 0.22
N CYS A 307 -20.39 8.94 -0.67
CA CYS A 307 -21.47 9.48 -1.47
C CYS A 307 -22.77 8.72 -1.22
N LYS A 308 -23.90 9.41 -1.40
CA LYS A 308 -25.22 8.78 -1.52
C LYS A 308 -25.40 8.35 -2.97
N PRO A 309 -25.56 7.05 -3.27
CA PRO A 309 -25.74 6.58 -4.64
C PRO A 309 -26.95 7.29 -5.28
N SER A 310 -26.75 7.99 -6.38
CA SER A 310 -27.80 8.70 -7.11
C SER A 310 -28.79 7.74 -7.78
N SER A 311 -28.28 6.56 -8.15
CA SER A 311 -29.06 5.40 -8.59
C SER A 311 -28.70 4.24 -7.66
N ILE A 312 -29.44 4.13 -6.56
CA ILE A 312 -29.36 2.95 -5.70
C ILE A 312 -29.67 1.76 -6.60
N HIS A 313 -28.70 0.86 -6.79
CA HIS A 313 -28.95 -0.41 -7.46
C HIS A 313 -30.17 -1.05 -6.77
N PRO A 314 -31.23 -1.45 -7.50
CA PRO A 314 -32.53 -1.78 -6.91
C PRO A 314 -32.49 -2.84 -5.80
N SER A 315 -31.42 -3.64 -5.74
CA SER A 315 -31.18 -4.64 -4.70
C SER A 315 -30.61 -4.10 -3.38
N ILE A 316 -30.19 -2.83 -3.32
CA ILE A 316 -29.77 -2.18 -2.08
C ILE A 316 -31.01 -1.44 -1.59
N GLU A 317 -31.99 -2.16 -1.06
CA GLU A 317 -33.20 -1.55 -0.50
C GLU A 317 -32.81 -0.52 0.57
N SER A 318 -32.95 0.76 0.19
CA SER A 318 -33.16 1.95 1.01
C SER A 318 -32.68 1.92 2.48
N LYS A 319 -31.45 1.49 2.77
CA LYS A 319 -30.80 1.93 4.01
C LYS A 319 -30.42 3.40 3.78
N GLU A 320 -31.30 4.30 4.19
CA GLU A 320 -31.34 5.73 3.83
C GLU A 320 -30.05 6.52 4.06
N ASN A 321 -29.07 5.95 4.77
CA ASN A 321 -27.86 6.61 5.24
C ASN A 321 -26.56 5.84 4.93
N TRP A 322 -26.51 4.96 3.93
CA TRP A 322 -25.25 4.24 3.63
C TRP A 322 -24.16 5.20 3.10
N PRO A 323 -23.02 5.35 3.81
CA PRO A 323 -21.93 6.22 3.39
C PRO A 323 -20.75 5.38 2.88
N GLY A 324 -20.58 5.27 1.56
CA GLY A 324 -19.40 4.62 0.99
C GLY A 324 -18.91 5.24 -0.31
N VAL A 325 -17.82 4.71 -0.83
CA VAL A 325 -17.09 5.26 -1.99
C VAL A 325 -17.53 4.53 -3.24
N THR A 326 -18.30 5.20 -4.10
CA THR A 326 -18.93 4.57 -5.27
C THR A 326 -17.95 4.38 -6.43
N ASN A 327 -17.07 5.35 -6.65
CA ASN A 327 -16.09 5.35 -7.74
C ASN A 327 -14.78 4.62 -7.44
N ARG A 328 -14.69 3.98 -6.26
CA ARG A 328 -13.51 3.25 -5.76
C ARG A 328 -12.23 4.09 -5.68
N ARG A 329 -12.32 5.43 -5.66
CA ARG A 329 -11.18 6.33 -5.52
C ARG A 329 -10.94 6.64 -4.04
N LEU A 330 -9.86 6.09 -3.51
CA LEU A 330 -9.38 6.34 -2.15
C LEU A 330 -8.14 7.24 -2.21
N TYR A 331 -7.95 8.10 -1.22
CA TYR A 331 -6.82 9.03 -1.19
C TYR A 331 -5.94 8.77 0.03
N LYS A 332 -4.62 8.80 -0.13
CA LYS A 332 -3.66 8.74 0.98
C LYS A 332 -3.24 10.14 1.40
N ILE A 333 -3.32 10.40 2.69
CA ILE A 333 -2.88 11.63 3.34
C ILE A 333 -1.62 11.28 4.15
N LYS A 334 -0.43 11.60 3.63
CA LYS A 334 0.83 11.19 4.26
C LYS A 334 1.61 12.39 4.76
N PRO A 335 2.17 12.37 5.99
CA PRO A 335 3.03 13.45 6.42
C PRO A 335 4.28 13.55 5.52
N LYS A 336 4.82 14.75 5.37
CA LYS A 336 5.88 15.06 4.40
C LYS A 336 7.12 14.17 4.56
N ASP A 337 7.48 13.84 5.79
CA ASP A 337 8.60 12.96 6.11
C ASP A 337 8.42 11.55 5.55
N ILE A 338 7.25 10.94 5.69
CA ILE A 338 6.93 9.63 5.09
C ILE A 338 7.02 9.71 3.55
N GLU A 339 6.59 10.82 2.95
CA GLU A 339 6.68 10.98 1.49
C GLU A 339 8.11 11.06 0.99
N GLU A 340 9.00 11.67 1.77
CA GLU A 340 10.42 11.78 1.44
C GLU A 340 11.15 10.43 1.44
N VAL A 341 10.68 9.46 2.23
CA VAL A 341 11.23 8.09 2.25
C VAL A 341 10.91 7.34 0.96
N HIS A 342 9.81 7.67 0.29
CA HIS A 342 9.49 7.04 -1.00
C HIS A 342 10.44 7.57 -2.09
N TRP A 343 11.38 6.72 -2.50
CA TRP A 343 12.33 6.93 -3.60
C TRP A 343 11.59 7.29 -4.92
N SER A 344 11.24 8.56 -5.07
CA SER A 344 10.53 9.08 -6.24
C SER A 344 11.49 9.65 -7.28
N VAL A 345 12.66 10.10 -6.82
CA VAL A 345 13.81 10.62 -7.58
C VAL A 345 15.10 10.17 -6.91
N PHE A 346 16.19 10.04 -7.68
CA PHE A 346 17.54 9.86 -7.15
C PHE A 346 18.25 11.21 -7.06
N GLY A 347 17.99 11.94 -5.98
CA GLY A 347 18.54 13.29 -5.73
C GLY A 347 19.62 13.31 -4.66
N ASP A 348 19.96 14.50 -4.18
CA ASP A 348 21.04 14.68 -3.20
C ASP A 348 20.74 14.01 -1.86
N LYS A 349 19.46 13.97 -1.44
CA LYS A 349 19.02 13.17 -0.29
C LYS A 349 19.35 11.70 -0.48
N GLN A 350 18.97 11.10 -1.61
CA GLN A 350 19.27 9.68 -1.89
C GLN A 350 20.77 9.39 -1.99
N LYS A 351 21.56 10.33 -2.53
CA LYS A 351 23.02 10.23 -2.53
C LYS A 351 23.58 10.20 -1.11
N GLU A 352 23.03 11.00 -0.19
CA GLU A 352 23.40 10.96 1.22
C GLU A 352 23.08 9.61 1.86
N LEU A 353 21.93 9.00 1.53
CA LEU A 353 21.59 7.62 1.93
C LEU A 353 22.64 6.62 1.48
N VAL A 354 23.03 6.71 0.22
CA VAL A 354 24.08 5.86 -0.35
C VAL A 354 25.39 6.06 0.40
N ASN A 355 25.77 7.29 0.72
CA ASN A 355 26.99 7.56 1.48
C ASN A 355 26.95 6.93 2.87
N ILE A 356 25.82 6.98 3.56
CA ILE A 356 25.62 6.34 4.86
C ILE A 356 25.74 4.81 4.71
N ALA A 357 25.06 4.21 3.73
CA ALA A 357 25.13 2.78 3.45
C ALA A 357 26.57 2.32 3.13
N ILE A 358 27.31 3.07 2.31
CA ILE A 358 28.71 2.80 2.00
C ILE A 358 29.59 2.85 3.26
N LYS A 359 29.39 3.83 4.15
CA LYS A 359 30.11 3.89 5.43
C LYS A 359 29.82 2.66 6.29
N LYS A 360 28.56 2.23 6.37
CA LYS A 360 28.16 1.01 7.10
C LYS A 360 28.82 -0.24 6.50
N LEU A 361 28.85 -0.39 5.17
CA LEU A 361 29.55 -1.50 4.49
C LEU A 361 31.03 -1.57 4.88
N LEU A 362 31.73 -0.44 4.82
CA LEU A 362 33.15 -0.37 5.15
C LEU A 362 33.43 -0.65 6.64
N GLN A 363 32.58 -0.14 7.55
CA GLN A 363 32.71 -0.39 8.98
C GLN A 363 32.47 -1.86 9.35
N ARG A 364 31.62 -2.55 8.60
CA ARG A 364 31.30 -3.98 8.79
C ARG A 364 32.20 -4.91 7.98
N GLU A 365 33.18 -4.36 7.26
CA GLU A 365 34.05 -5.11 6.34
C GLU A 365 33.27 -5.97 5.32
N LYS A 366 32.10 -5.49 4.89
CA LYS A 366 31.29 -6.16 3.85
C LYS A 366 31.81 -5.79 2.45
N ASP A 367 31.76 -6.77 1.55
CA ASP A 367 32.08 -6.56 0.14
C ASP A 367 31.08 -5.63 -0.53
N PHE A 368 31.57 -4.76 -1.42
CA PHE A 368 30.70 -3.91 -2.23
C PHE A 368 30.04 -4.72 -3.35
N SER A 369 28.79 -5.10 -3.13
CA SER A 369 27.94 -5.78 -4.12
C SER A 369 26.59 -5.08 -4.25
N LYS A 370 25.81 -5.47 -5.27
CA LYS A 370 24.42 -4.98 -5.43
C LYS A 370 23.58 -5.42 -4.23
N GLU A 371 23.75 -6.67 -3.81
CA GLU A 371 22.99 -7.31 -2.74
C GLU A 371 23.29 -6.64 -1.39
N SER A 372 24.57 -6.41 -1.08
CA SER A 372 25.00 -5.71 0.13
C SER A 372 24.56 -4.25 0.13
N LEU A 373 24.54 -3.57 -1.03
CA LEU A 373 24.05 -2.20 -1.11
C LEU A 373 22.53 -2.12 -0.91
N ILE A 374 21.76 -3.07 -1.48
CA ILE A 374 20.31 -3.16 -1.27
C ILE A 374 20.01 -3.39 0.22
N GLU A 375 20.73 -4.31 0.84
CA GLU A 375 20.62 -4.63 2.27
C GLU A 375 20.89 -3.40 3.15
N GLU A 376 21.97 -2.66 2.89
CA GLU A 376 22.34 -1.51 3.73
C GLU A 376 21.53 -0.23 3.43
N LEU A 377 21.00 -0.09 2.21
CA LEU A 377 20.06 0.98 1.88
C LEU A 377 18.65 0.70 2.37
N ASP A 378 18.36 -0.55 2.75
CA ASP A 378 17.02 -1.04 3.10
C ASP A 378 15.97 -0.62 2.05
N ILE A 379 16.34 -0.76 0.78
CA ILE A 379 15.54 -0.30 -0.35
C ILE A 379 14.85 -1.49 -1.02
N GLY A 380 13.53 -1.36 -1.24
CA GLY A 380 12.74 -2.38 -1.93
C GLY A 380 13.28 -2.70 -3.32
N PRO A 381 13.14 -3.95 -3.82
CA PRO A 381 13.67 -4.35 -5.13
C PRO A 381 13.14 -3.52 -6.30
N LYS A 382 11.91 -3.01 -6.20
CA LYS A 382 11.27 -2.20 -7.24
C LYS A 382 11.85 -0.79 -7.29
N GLU A 383 12.02 -0.16 -6.13
CA GLU A 383 12.64 1.15 -5.95
C GLU A 383 14.11 1.09 -6.37
N PHE A 384 14.83 0.04 -5.95
CA PHE A 384 16.20 -0.19 -6.38
C PHE A 384 16.27 -0.37 -7.89
N SER A 385 15.46 -1.25 -8.47
CA SER A 385 15.45 -1.48 -9.92
C SER A 385 15.18 -0.21 -10.73
N ARG A 386 14.39 0.73 -10.19
CA ARG A 386 14.07 1.99 -10.85
C ARG A 386 15.28 2.92 -10.97
N PHE A 387 16.17 2.93 -9.97
CA PHE A 387 17.36 3.78 -9.94
C PHE A 387 18.67 2.99 -9.97
N GLN A 388 18.62 1.69 -10.30
CA GLN A 388 19.73 0.76 -10.10
C GLN A 388 21.01 1.28 -10.75
N HIS A 389 20.93 1.78 -11.97
CA HIS A 389 22.09 2.29 -12.69
C HIS A 389 22.74 3.46 -11.94
N ASP A 390 21.97 4.50 -11.63
CA ASP A 390 22.45 5.72 -11.00
C ASP A 390 22.93 5.46 -9.56
N LEU A 391 22.20 4.62 -8.82
CA LEU A 391 22.54 4.14 -7.49
C LEU A 391 23.89 3.42 -7.49
N MET A 392 24.04 2.39 -8.32
CA MET A 392 25.25 1.59 -8.36
C MET A 392 26.46 2.39 -8.85
N GLN A 393 26.24 3.28 -9.82
CA GLN A 393 27.29 4.17 -10.33
C GLN A 393 27.77 5.11 -9.23
N TYR A 394 26.86 5.80 -8.54
CA TYR A 394 27.21 6.72 -7.45
C TYR A 394 27.85 5.96 -6.28
N ALA A 395 27.24 4.86 -5.82
CA ALA A 395 27.72 4.04 -4.71
C ALA A 395 29.14 3.52 -4.94
N ARG A 396 29.45 3.06 -6.16
CA ARG A 396 30.78 2.57 -6.53
C ARG A 396 31.85 3.67 -6.43
N VAL A 397 31.54 4.88 -6.89
CA VAL A 397 32.46 6.02 -6.79
C VAL A 397 32.76 6.34 -5.32
N GLN A 398 31.73 6.38 -4.49
CA GLN A 398 31.86 6.72 -3.07
C GLN A 398 32.59 5.64 -2.27
N TYR A 399 32.28 4.36 -2.51
CA TYR A 399 32.96 3.24 -1.87
C TYR A 399 34.48 3.27 -2.14
N ASN A 400 34.88 3.44 -3.41
CA ASN A 400 36.29 3.52 -3.78
C ASN A 400 37.00 4.73 -3.18
N ALA A 401 36.32 5.87 -3.06
CA ALA A 401 36.88 7.07 -2.45
C ALA A 401 37.13 6.85 -0.94
N MET A 402 36.16 6.26 -0.22
CA MET A 402 36.24 6.02 1.22
C MET A 402 37.18 4.86 1.61
N ALA A 403 37.30 3.81 0.78
CA ALA A 403 38.24 2.71 1.04
C ALA A 403 39.71 3.13 0.94
N LYS A 404 40.02 4.12 0.08
CA LYS A 404 41.37 4.68 -0.05
C LYS A 404 41.78 5.49 1.19
N THR A 405 40.84 6.20 1.81
CA THR A 405 41.14 6.98 3.02
C THR A 405 41.38 6.09 4.23
N THR A 406 40.64 4.99 4.40
CA THR A 406 40.82 4.04 5.51
C THR A 406 42.10 3.21 5.42
N SER A 407 42.55 2.81 4.23
CA SER A 407 43.82 2.07 4.05
C SER A 407 45.06 2.93 4.31
N SER A 408 44.97 4.24 4.11
CA SER A 408 46.10 5.16 4.34
C SER A 408 46.42 5.42 5.83
N SER A 409 45.45 5.21 6.72
CA SER A 409 45.62 5.47 8.16
C SER A 409 46.24 4.28 8.91
N SER A 410 46.01 3.04 8.47
CA SER A 410 46.55 1.84 9.12
C SER A 410 48.06 1.66 8.91
N SER A 411 48.59 2.11 7.78
CA SER A 411 50.02 1.95 7.43
C SER A 411 50.99 2.88 8.19
N LYS A 412 50.50 3.91 8.89
CA LYS A 412 51.35 4.84 9.66
C LYS A 412 51.60 4.43 11.12
N SER A 413 50.88 3.41 11.63
CA SER A 413 50.96 3.00 13.05
C SER A 413 52.18 2.11 13.37
N THR A 414 52.76 1.40 12.40
CA THR A 414 53.71 0.31 12.68
C THR A 414 55.20 0.70 12.71
N LYS A 415 55.56 1.99 12.56
CA LYS A 415 56.97 2.43 12.47
C LYS A 415 57.57 3.02 13.75
N LYS A 416 56.90 2.94 14.91
CA LYS A 416 57.36 3.54 16.18
C LYS A 416 57.52 2.55 17.34
N LYS A 417 58.17 1.40 17.11
CA LYS A 417 58.71 0.52 18.18
C LYS A 417 59.94 -0.24 17.67
N LYS A 418 61.06 0.47 17.54
CA LYS A 418 62.43 -0.10 17.50
C LYS A 418 63.44 1.05 17.58
N LYS A 419 63.53 1.69 18.75
CA LYS A 419 64.74 2.40 19.20
C LYS A 419 64.78 2.34 20.73
N LYS A 420 65.72 1.51 21.19
CA LYS A 420 66.44 1.47 22.47
C LYS A 420 65.63 1.59 23.76
#